data_AF-D7AYB3-F1
#
_entry.id   AF-D7AYB3-F1
#
_cell.length_a   1.000
_cell.length_b   1.000
_cell.length_c   1.000
_cell.angle_alpha   90.00
_cell.angle_beta   90.00
_cell.angle_gamma   90.00
#
_symmetry.space_group_name_H-M   'P 1'
#
loop_
_entity.id
_entity.type
_entity.pdbx_description
1 polymer ?
#
loop_
_entity_poly.entity_id
_entity_poly.type
_entity_poly.pdbx_seq_one_letter_code
_entity_poly.pdbx_strand_id
1 'polypeptide(L)'
;MTGEQGPPDAGDPDPRAGALAAAGAAHRALLAAGATCATAESLTGGLVGAHLTAIPGASGTYRGGVVAYATDAKDSVLGVPADLLAEHGAVHPEVAGHMALGVRRLLGSDYGVAVTGVAGPDPQDGQPVGTVFVAVATPDGATRGRRFRFTGDRAGIRYRTVEGALLLLETAVRGSMEGNARG
;
A
#
# COMPACT_ATOMS: atom_id res chain seq x y z
N MET A 1 -10.21 28.23 28.86
CA MET A 1 -9.68 26.96 29.41
C MET A 1 -8.83 26.31 28.34
N THR A 2 -7.54 26.61 28.35
CA THR A 2 -6.53 26.01 27.48
C THR A 2 -6.22 24.62 28.02
N GLY A 3 -6.68 23.58 27.34
CA GLY A 3 -6.30 22.21 27.67
C GLY A 3 -4.83 22.01 27.31
N GLU A 4 -3.96 22.00 28.32
CA GLU A 4 -2.59 21.51 28.18
C GLU A 4 -2.65 20.03 27.78
N GLN A 5 -2.21 19.73 26.56
CA GLN A 5 -1.91 18.37 26.16
C GLN A 5 -0.69 17.93 26.97
N GLY A 6 -0.85 16.88 27.78
CA GLY A 6 0.26 16.26 28.50
C GLY A 6 1.39 15.83 27.55
N PRO A 7 2.60 15.60 28.07
CA PRO A 7 3.72 15.19 27.24
C PRO A 7 3.36 13.91 26.45
N PRO A 8 3.79 13.79 25.18
CA PRO A 8 3.53 12.59 24.40
C PRO A 8 4.07 11.38 25.16
N ASP A 9 3.22 10.38 25.30
CA ASP A 9 3.56 9.10 25.92
C ASP A 9 4.81 8.54 25.25
N ALA A 10 5.78 8.10 26.04
CA ALA A 10 7.01 7.51 25.54
C ALA A 10 6.72 6.09 25.06
N GLY A 11 6.11 5.95 23.86
CA GLY A 11 5.61 4.67 23.37
C GLY A 11 5.35 4.67 21.86
N ASP A 12 6.07 3.78 21.16
CA ASP A 12 6.08 3.52 19.71
C ASP A 12 6.74 4.63 18.84
N PRO A 13 7.75 4.32 18.00
CA PRO A 13 8.30 5.27 17.03
C PRO A 13 7.22 5.93 16.17
N ASP A 14 7.41 7.21 15.83
CA ASP A 14 6.48 7.97 14.99
C ASP A 14 6.22 7.20 13.67
N PRO A 15 4.98 6.73 13.41
CA PRO A 15 4.69 5.91 12.25
C PRO A 15 4.89 6.69 10.93
N ARG A 16 4.95 8.03 10.97
CA ARG A 16 5.29 8.86 9.80
C ARG A 16 6.77 8.70 9.42
N ALA A 17 7.65 8.64 10.41
CA ALA A 17 9.08 8.45 10.19
C ALA A 17 9.37 7.08 9.59
N GLY A 18 8.71 6.03 10.09
CA GLY A 18 8.76 4.67 9.51
C GLY A 18 8.30 4.64 8.06
N ALA A 19 7.16 5.25 7.75
CA ALA A 19 6.64 5.36 6.40
C ALA A 19 7.60 6.08 5.43
N LEU A 20 8.22 7.19 5.86
CA LEU A 20 9.19 7.93 5.04
C LEU A 20 10.48 7.13 4.81
N ALA A 21 10.99 6.43 5.84
CA ALA A 21 12.16 5.58 5.71
C ALA A 21 11.92 4.43 4.72
N ALA A 22 10.74 3.78 4.81
CA ALA A 22 10.33 2.74 3.89
C ALA A 22 10.17 3.25 2.45
N ALA A 23 9.67 4.47 2.24
CA ALA A 23 9.60 5.10 0.92
C ALA A 23 10.98 5.26 0.29
N GLY A 24 11.97 5.75 1.06
CA GLY A 24 13.34 5.87 0.60
C GLY A 24 13.98 4.52 0.26
N ALA A 25 13.69 3.47 1.04
CA ALA A 25 14.18 2.12 0.78
C ALA A 25 13.58 1.51 -0.49
N ALA A 26 12.26 1.62 -0.67
CA ALA A 26 11.57 1.19 -1.89
C ALA A 26 12.08 1.93 -3.13
N HIS A 27 12.25 3.25 -3.04
CA HIS A 27 12.78 4.06 -4.14
C HIS A 27 14.18 3.61 -4.57
N ARG A 28 15.09 3.38 -3.62
CA ARG A 28 16.45 2.88 -3.91
C ARG A 28 16.42 1.50 -4.56
N ALA A 29 15.55 0.59 -4.09
CA ALA A 29 15.42 -0.73 -4.69
C ALA A 29 14.92 -0.66 -6.13
N LEU A 30 13.92 0.18 -6.41
CA LEU A 30 13.40 0.42 -7.76
C LEU A 30 14.46 1.02 -8.68
N LEU A 31 15.21 2.03 -8.22
CA LEU A 31 16.31 2.61 -8.99
C LEU A 31 17.37 1.56 -9.34
N ALA A 32 17.78 0.73 -8.37
CA ALA A 32 18.77 -0.33 -8.61
C ALA A 32 18.28 -1.37 -9.62
N ALA A 33 16.97 -1.63 -9.66
CA ALA A 33 16.35 -2.54 -10.61
C ALA A 33 16.02 -1.90 -11.97
N GLY A 34 16.19 -0.59 -12.12
CA GLY A 34 15.73 0.15 -13.31
C GLY A 34 14.21 0.05 -13.53
N ALA A 35 13.44 -0.08 -12.44
CA ALA A 35 12.02 -0.39 -12.48
C ALA A 35 11.14 0.71 -11.90
N THR A 36 9.84 0.64 -12.20
CA THR A 36 8.83 1.61 -11.81
C THR A 36 7.68 0.97 -11.01
N CYS A 37 6.98 1.77 -10.22
CA CYS A 37 5.82 1.35 -9.47
C CYS A 37 4.64 2.32 -9.63
N ALA A 38 3.44 1.82 -9.33
CA ALA A 38 2.20 2.58 -9.22
C ALA A 38 1.37 2.10 -8.02
N THR A 39 0.48 2.93 -7.47
CA THR A 39 -0.27 2.62 -6.24
C THR A 39 -1.80 2.64 -6.42
N ALA A 40 -2.50 1.66 -5.86
CA ALA A 40 -3.95 1.63 -5.66
C ALA A 40 -4.28 1.75 -4.18
N GLU A 41 -4.91 2.84 -3.77
CA GLU A 41 -5.11 3.17 -2.37
C GLU A 41 -6.59 3.25 -2.00
N SER A 42 -6.97 2.62 -0.89
CA SER A 42 -8.28 2.80 -0.26
C SER A 42 -8.12 3.53 1.07
N LEU A 43 -7.96 2.83 2.20
CA LEU A 43 -7.89 3.43 3.55
C LEU A 43 -6.82 4.51 3.75
N THR A 44 -5.73 4.47 2.98
CA THR A 44 -4.62 5.42 3.06
C THR A 44 -4.92 6.72 2.34
N GLY A 45 -5.88 6.77 1.41
CA GLY A 45 -6.34 8.01 0.78
C GLY A 45 -5.25 8.79 0.03
N GLY A 46 -4.28 8.10 -0.59
CA GLY A 46 -3.19 8.74 -1.34
C GLY A 46 -1.89 8.91 -0.56
N LEU A 47 -1.83 8.47 0.71
CA LEU A 47 -0.62 8.60 1.52
C LEU A 47 0.55 7.77 0.98
N VAL A 48 0.34 6.59 0.36
CA VAL A 48 1.46 5.81 -0.19
C VAL A 48 2.13 6.59 -1.31
N GLY A 49 1.34 7.11 -2.25
CA GLY A 49 1.81 7.97 -3.32
C GLY A 49 2.50 9.23 -2.79
N ALA A 50 1.92 9.88 -1.78
CA ALA A 50 2.50 11.08 -1.18
C ALA A 50 3.91 10.82 -0.61
N HIS A 51 4.13 9.70 0.09
CA HIS A 51 5.44 9.37 0.65
C HIS A 51 6.44 8.99 -0.44
N LEU A 52 6.03 8.29 -1.49
CA LEU A 52 6.88 8.04 -2.65
C LEU A 52 7.33 9.34 -3.30
N THR A 53 6.40 10.30 -3.51
CA THR A 53 6.72 11.60 -4.11
C THR A 53 7.51 12.54 -3.22
N ALA A 54 7.58 12.28 -1.91
CA ALA A 54 8.42 13.03 -0.99
C ALA A 54 9.92 12.71 -1.15
N ILE A 55 10.27 11.61 -1.82
CA ILE A 55 11.67 11.22 -2.06
C ILE A 55 12.22 11.97 -3.29
N PRO A 56 13.37 12.66 -3.19
CA PRO A 56 14.01 13.29 -4.34
C PRO A 56 14.27 12.27 -5.46
N GLY A 57 13.89 12.61 -6.69
CA GLY A 57 14.03 11.71 -7.85
C GLY A 57 12.86 10.73 -8.03
N ALA A 58 11.77 10.85 -7.27
CA ALA A 58 10.60 9.96 -7.36
C ALA A 58 10.06 9.77 -8.78
N SER A 59 10.15 10.79 -9.65
CA SER A 59 9.70 10.72 -11.06
C SER A 59 10.40 9.62 -11.88
N GLY A 60 11.59 9.17 -11.47
CA GLY A 60 12.28 8.05 -12.10
C GLY A 60 11.73 6.67 -11.74
N THR A 61 10.89 6.55 -10.70
CA THR A 61 10.44 5.25 -10.17
C THR A 61 8.95 5.17 -9.87
N TYR A 62 8.24 6.29 -9.80
CA TYR A 62 6.82 6.32 -9.47
C TYR A 62 6.02 6.91 -10.62
N ARG A 63 5.08 6.11 -11.14
CA ARG A 63 4.26 6.44 -12.32
C ARG A 63 2.99 7.22 -11.96
N GLY A 64 2.56 7.13 -10.70
CA GLY A 64 1.30 7.70 -10.22
C GLY A 64 0.47 6.67 -9.48
N GLY A 65 -0.76 7.04 -9.12
CA GLY A 65 -1.64 6.16 -8.36
C GLY A 65 -3.12 6.50 -8.52
N VAL A 66 -3.95 5.60 -8.02
CA VAL A 66 -5.41 5.67 -7.99
C VAL A 66 -5.86 5.57 -6.55
N VAL A 67 -6.71 6.51 -6.11
CA VAL A 67 -7.41 6.40 -4.83
C VAL A 67 -8.81 5.84 -5.10
N ALA A 68 -8.97 4.53 -4.94
CA ALA A 68 -10.23 3.81 -5.14
C ALA A 68 -10.92 3.54 -3.79
N TYR A 69 -11.41 4.62 -3.16
CA TYR A 69 -12.01 4.53 -1.82
C TYR A 69 -13.33 3.76 -1.83
N ALA A 70 -14.22 4.12 -2.76
CA ALA A 70 -15.50 3.45 -2.95
C ALA A 70 -15.31 2.04 -3.53
N THR A 71 -16.25 1.13 -3.23
CA THR A 71 -16.19 -0.27 -3.67
C THR A 71 -16.35 -0.39 -5.19
N ASP A 72 -17.27 0.35 -5.78
CA ASP A 72 -17.50 0.42 -7.23
C ASP A 72 -16.27 0.92 -8.00
N ALA A 73 -15.53 1.88 -7.45
CA ALA A 73 -14.28 2.37 -8.04
C ALA A 73 -13.19 1.28 -8.12
N LYS A 74 -13.23 0.25 -7.26
CA LYS A 74 -12.30 -0.88 -7.33
C LYS A 74 -12.60 -1.76 -8.55
N ASP A 75 -13.86 -1.94 -8.90
CA ASP A 75 -14.26 -2.63 -10.12
C ASP A 75 -13.99 -1.75 -11.36
N SER A 76 -14.62 -0.57 -11.43
CA SER A 76 -14.65 0.24 -12.65
C SER A 76 -13.28 0.81 -13.06
N VAL A 77 -12.38 1.07 -12.11
CA VAL A 77 -11.06 1.68 -12.38
C VAL A 77 -9.94 0.64 -12.33
N LEU A 78 -9.98 -0.28 -11.37
CA LEU A 78 -8.89 -1.24 -11.13
C LEU A 78 -9.20 -2.64 -11.69
N GLY A 79 -10.43 -2.90 -12.16
CA GLY A 79 -10.82 -4.19 -12.71
C GLY A 79 -10.83 -5.30 -11.67
N VAL A 80 -11.20 -4.98 -10.43
CA VAL A 80 -11.49 -6.00 -9.40
C VAL A 80 -12.83 -6.66 -9.74
N PRO A 81 -12.91 -7.99 -9.89
CA PRO A 81 -14.15 -8.67 -10.26
C PRO A 81 -15.31 -8.32 -9.31
N ALA A 82 -16.46 -7.94 -9.89
CA ALA A 82 -17.62 -7.52 -9.13
C ALA A 82 -18.21 -8.66 -8.26
N ASP A 83 -18.13 -9.90 -8.73
CA ASP A 83 -18.49 -11.11 -7.98
C ASP A 83 -17.61 -11.30 -6.73
N LEU A 84 -16.29 -11.11 -6.87
CA LEU A 84 -15.35 -11.14 -5.74
C LEU A 84 -15.68 -10.06 -4.68
N LEU A 85 -16.03 -8.85 -5.12
CA LEU A 85 -16.43 -7.76 -4.23
C LEU A 85 -17.76 -8.06 -3.53
N ALA A 86 -18.71 -8.69 -4.23
CA ALA A 86 -20.00 -9.07 -3.68
C ALA A 86 -19.88 -10.22 -2.65
N GLU A 87 -19.00 -11.19 -2.91
CA GLU A 87 -18.80 -12.35 -2.04
C GLU A 87 -18.01 -12.02 -0.76
N HIS A 88 -16.91 -11.27 -0.90
CA HIS A 88 -15.95 -11.07 0.19
C HIS A 88 -15.86 -9.64 0.72
N GLY A 89 -16.51 -8.68 0.06
CA GLY A 89 -16.38 -7.26 0.39
C GLY A 89 -15.04 -6.65 -0.03
N ALA A 90 -14.85 -5.36 0.27
CA ALA A 90 -13.69 -4.62 -0.21
C ALA A 90 -12.38 -4.93 0.55
N VAL A 91 -12.46 -5.56 1.73
CA VAL A 91 -11.34 -5.82 2.63
C VAL A 91 -10.99 -7.31 2.60
N HIS A 92 -10.35 -7.74 1.50
CA HIS A 92 -10.00 -9.13 1.23
C HIS A 92 -8.60 -9.22 0.56
N PRO A 93 -7.80 -10.28 0.79
CA PRO A 93 -6.50 -10.45 0.15
C PRO A 93 -6.59 -10.51 -1.38
N GLU A 94 -7.60 -11.17 -1.94
CA GLU A 94 -7.77 -11.27 -3.39
C GLU A 94 -8.13 -9.92 -4.01
N VAL A 95 -8.96 -9.13 -3.33
CA VAL A 95 -9.28 -7.75 -3.76
C VAL A 95 -8.00 -6.92 -3.80
N ALA A 96 -7.14 -7.01 -2.77
CA ALA A 96 -5.84 -6.33 -2.79
C ALA A 96 -4.98 -6.79 -3.98
N GLY A 97 -4.92 -8.10 -4.25
CA GLY A 97 -4.19 -8.65 -5.41
C GLY A 97 -4.70 -8.11 -6.75
N HIS A 98 -6.01 -8.11 -6.96
CA HIS A 98 -6.63 -7.56 -8.17
C HIS A 98 -6.41 -6.04 -8.30
N MET A 99 -6.51 -5.28 -7.20
CA MET A 99 -6.18 -3.85 -7.19
C MET A 99 -4.73 -3.60 -7.62
N ALA A 100 -3.79 -4.41 -7.14
CA ALA A 100 -2.37 -4.28 -7.46
C ALA A 100 -2.10 -4.59 -8.94
N LEU A 101 -2.68 -5.66 -9.47
CA LEU A 101 -2.62 -5.99 -10.90
C LEU A 101 -3.27 -4.91 -11.76
N GLY A 102 -4.42 -4.40 -11.32
CA GLY A 102 -5.19 -3.34 -11.95
C GLY A 102 -4.38 -2.08 -12.17
N VAL A 103 -3.82 -1.52 -11.08
CA VAL A 103 -3.05 -0.28 -11.18
C VAL A 103 -1.76 -0.45 -11.98
N ARG A 104 -1.10 -1.61 -11.86
CA ARG A 104 0.08 -1.94 -12.66
C ARG A 104 -0.22 -1.83 -14.15
N ARG A 105 -1.30 -2.48 -14.59
CA ARG A 105 -1.75 -2.43 -16.00
C ARG A 105 -2.18 -1.02 -16.40
N LEU A 106 -2.99 -0.36 -15.58
CA LEU A 106 -3.57 0.96 -15.88
C LEU A 106 -2.50 2.03 -16.11
N LEU A 107 -1.44 2.03 -15.31
CA LEU A 107 -0.40 3.06 -15.37
C LEU A 107 0.89 2.61 -16.09
N GLY A 108 0.91 1.37 -16.57
CA GLY A 108 2.06 0.79 -17.28
C GLY A 108 3.32 0.81 -16.42
N SER A 109 3.20 0.41 -15.15
CA SER A 109 4.35 0.27 -14.24
C SER A 109 4.84 -1.17 -14.18
N ASP A 110 6.08 -1.38 -13.74
CA ASP A 110 6.64 -2.72 -13.56
C ASP A 110 6.00 -3.42 -12.35
N TYR A 111 5.77 -2.66 -11.29
CA TYR A 111 5.13 -3.09 -10.05
C TYR A 111 3.83 -2.32 -9.79
N GLY A 112 2.83 -3.00 -9.26
CA GLY A 112 1.62 -2.35 -8.72
C GLY A 112 1.51 -2.62 -7.23
N VAL A 113 1.27 -1.61 -6.42
CA VAL A 113 1.09 -1.74 -4.97
C VAL A 113 -0.35 -1.41 -4.63
N ALA A 114 -1.02 -2.24 -3.84
CA ALA A 114 -2.39 -1.98 -3.41
C ALA A 114 -2.57 -2.13 -1.91
N VAL A 115 -3.44 -1.28 -1.35
CA VAL A 115 -3.85 -1.33 0.06
C VAL A 115 -5.35 -1.21 0.22
N THR A 116 -5.93 -2.14 0.98
CA THR A 116 -7.33 -2.12 1.43
C THR A 116 -7.41 -2.57 2.89
N GLY A 117 -8.38 -2.07 3.66
CA GLY A 117 -8.39 -2.30 5.10
C GLY A 117 -9.33 -1.37 5.86
N VAL A 118 -9.40 -1.59 7.17
CA VAL A 118 -10.25 -0.85 8.09
C VAL A 118 -9.39 0.02 9.01
N ALA A 119 -9.37 1.33 8.74
CA ALA A 119 -8.64 2.29 9.59
C ALA A 119 -9.43 2.73 10.84
N GLY A 120 -10.71 2.35 10.97
CA GLY A 120 -11.58 2.76 12.08
C GLY A 120 -12.23 4.14 11.90
N PRO A 121 -12.99 4.62 12.90
CA PRO A 121 -13.06 4.07 14.27
C PRO A 121 -13.91 2.80 14.40
N ASP A 122 -14.77 2.50 13.44
CA ASP A 122 -15.68 1.35 13.49
C ASP A 122 -15.19 0.18 12.62
N PRO A 123 -15.55 -1.08 12.97
CA PRO A 123 -15.40 -2.23 12.08
C PRO A 123 -16.14 -2.02 10.75
N GLN A 124 -15.69 -2.69 9.69
CA GLN A 124 -16.33 -2.67 8.36
C GLN A 124 -16.37 -4.07 7.77
N ASP A 125 -17.48 -4.48 7.18
CA ASP A 125 -17.65 -5.77 6.48
C ASP A 125 -17.20 -6.99 7.33
N GLY A 126 -17.50 -6.94 8.64
CA GLY A 126 -17.10 -7.98 9.60
C GLY A 126 -15.61 -7.97 9.99
N GLN A 127 -14.80 -7.06 9.42
CA GLN A 127 -13.38 -6.92 9.74
C GLN A 127 -13.15 -5.94 10.89
N PRO A 128 -12.35 -6.30 11.91
CA PRO A 128 -12.03 -5.39 13.00
C PRO A 128 -11.10 -4.27 12.53
N VAL A 129 -11.19 -3.13 13.22
CA VAL A 129 -10.26 -2.01 13.05
C VAL A 129 -8.81 -2.48 13.12
N GLY A 130 -7.99 -1.96 12.22
CA GLY A 130 -6.58 -2.32 12.07
C GLY A 130 -6.32 -3.49 11.13
N THR A 131 -7.36 -4.16 10.62
CA THR A 131 -7.19 -5.18 9.57
C THR A 131 -6.84 -4.53 8.25
N VAL A 132 -5.69 -4.90 7.69
CA VAL A 132 -5.19 -4.34 6.43
C VAL A 132 -4.61 -5.45 5.56
N PHE A 133 -4.93 -5.40 4.28
CA PHE A 133 -4.33 -6.22 3.24
C PHE A 133 -3.51 -5.33 2.32
N VAL A 134 -2.26 -5.74 2.13
CA VAL A 134 -1.31 -5.12 1.21
C VAL A 134 -0.98 -6.15 0.14
N ALA A 135 -0.96 -5.76 -1.13
CA ALA A 135 -0.49 -6.59 -2.22
C ALA A 135 0.49 -5.86 -3.13
N VAL A 136 1.42 -6.61 -3.71
CA VAL A 136 2.34 -6.15 -4.76
C VAL A 136 2.24 -7.07 -5.96
N ALA A 137 1.85 -6.54 -7.10
CA ALA A 137 1.94 -7.20 -8.40
C ALA A 137 3.36 -7.03 -8.95
N THR A 138 3.99 -8.12 -9.36
CA THR A 138 5.37 -8.17 -9.88
C THR A 138 5.39 -8.20 -11.42
N PRO A 139 6.56 -7.94 -12.06
CA PRO A 139 6.65 -7.87 -13.53
C PRO A 139 6.24 -9.15 -14.25
N ASP A 140 6.47 -10.30 -13.62
CA ASP A 140 6.06 -11.65 -14.07
C ASP A 140 4.54 -11.90 -13.99
N GLY A 141 3.76 -10.92 -13.52
CA GLY A 141 2.31 -11.02 -13.36
C GLY A 141 1.86 -11.72 -12.09
N ALA A 142 2.78 -12.17 -11.23
CA ALA A 142 2.43 -12.75 -9.94
C ALA A 142 2.06 -11.66 -8.93
N THR A 143 1.35 -12.04 -7.86
CA THR A 143 1.05 -11.15 -6.74
C THR A 143 1.68 -11.67 -5.45
N ARG A 144 2.20 -10.77 -4.62
CA ARG A 144 2.68 -11.03 -3.27
C ARG A 144 1.80 -10.26 -2.29
N GLY A 145 1.09 -10.96 -1.42
CA GLY A 145 0.16 -10.36 -0.46
C GLY A 145 0.62 -10.54 0.99
N ARG A 146 0.30 -9.57 1.85
CA ARG A 146 0.46 -9.67 3.31
C ARG A 146 -0.77 -9.10 4.02
N ARG A 147 -1.21 -9.80 5.06
CA ARG A 147 -2.20 -9.31 6.01
C ARG A 147 -1.48 -8.70 7.21
N PHE A 148 -1.95 -7.55 7.65
CA PHE A 148 -1.53 -6.87 8.85
C PHE A 148 -2.70 -6.70 9.81
N ARG A 149 -2.37 -6.61 11.10
CA ARG A 149 -3.27 -6.21 12.17
C ARG A 149 -2.59 -5.12 12.97
N PHE A 150 -2.87 -3.88 12.62
CA PHE A 150 -2.30 -2.72 13.29
C PHE A 150 -3.16 -2.31 14.50
N THR A 151 -2.51 -1.71 15.49
CA THR A 151 -3.15 -1.09 16.63
C THR A 151 -2.93 0.43 16.57
N GLY A 152 -3.73 1.18 17.32
CA GLY A 152 -3.67 2.64 17.39
C GLY A 152 -4.87 3.30 16.73
N ASP A 153 -4.78 4.61 16.59
CA ASP A 153 -5.83 5.43 16.01
C ASP A 153 -5.86 5.34 14.46
N ARG A 154 -6.86 5.98 13.86
CA ARG A 154 -7.04 5.99 12.40
C ARG A 154 -5.81 6.53 11.66
N ALA A 155 -5.15 7.55 12.22
CA ALA A 155 -3.96 8.13 11.60
C ALA A 155 -2.78 7.15 11.66
N GLY A 156 -2.50 6.57 12.82
CA GLY A 156 -1.44 5.60 13.04
C GLY A 156 -1.60 4.36 12.17
N ILE A 157 -2.81 3.79 12.07
CA ILE A 157 -3.08 2.64 11.19
C ILE A 157 -2.77 2.97 9.73
N ARG A 158 -3.14 4.18 9.25
CA ARG A 158 -2.86 4.61 7.87
C ARG A 158 -1.36 4.72 7.62
N TYR A 159 -0.59 5.32 8.53
CA TYR A 159 0.87 5.44 8.36
C TYR A 159 1.58 4.09 8.43
N ARG A 160 1.20 3.19 9.35
CA ARG A 160 1.74 1.82 9.37
C ARG A 160 1.36 1.01 8.13
N THR A 161 0.20 1.28 7.54
CA THR A 161 -0.18 0.71 6.24
C THR A 161 0.76 1.17 5.14
N VAL A 162 1.12 2.45 5.10
CA VAL A 162 2.08 2.99 4.13
C VAL A 162 3.44 2.33 4.30
N GLU A 163 3.94 2.25 5.52
CA GLU A 163 5.20 1.57 5.83
C GLU A 163 5.17 0.09 5.37
N GLY A 164 4.12 -0.66 5.77
CA GLY A 164 3.98 -2.07 5.39
C GLY A 164 3.88 -2.29 3.89
N ALA A 165 3.25 -1.37 3.15
CA ALA A 165 3.16 -1.40 1.70
C ALA A 165 4.52 -1.20 1.03
N LEU A 166 5.28 -0.22 1.48
CA LEU A 166 6.56 0.14 0.90
C LEU A 166 7.65 -0.89 1.23
N LEU A 167 7.63 -1.47 2.43
CA LEU A 167 8.52 -2.58 2.78
C LEU A 167 8.22 -3.84 1.95
N LEU A 168 6.94 -4.14 1.70
CA LEU A 168 6.59 -5.27 0.83
C LEU A 168 7.03 -5.04 -0.62
N LEU A 169 6.89 -3.81 -1.13
CA LEU A 169 7.39 -3.42 -2.44
C LEU A 169 8.92 -3.60 -2.52
N GLU A 170 9.67 -3.08 -1.56
CA GLU A 170 11.13 -3.25 -1.50
C GLU A 170 11.51 -4.73 -1.56
N THR A 171 10.86 -5.56 -0.73
CA THR A 171 11.11 -7.01 -0.68
C THR A 171 10.86 -7.68 -2.03
N ALA A 172 9.75 -7.33 -2.69
CA ALA A 172 9.38 -7.90 -3.99
C ALA A 172 10.37 -7.52 -5.10
N VAL A 173 10.84 -6.27 -5.11
CA VAL A 173 11.84 -5.78 -6.09
C VAL A 173 13.16 -6.52 -5.90
N ARG A 174 13.65 -6.63 -4.66
CA ARG A 174 14.91 -7.33 -4.36
C ARG A 174 14.83 -8.81 -4.72
N GLY A 175 13.75 -9.48 -4.36
CA GLY A 175 13.54 -10.89 -4.69
C GLY A 175 13.53 -11.15 -6.20
N SER A 176 13.01 -10.21 -7.00
CA SER A 176 13.00 -10.33 -8.46
C SER A 176 14.42 -10.18 -9.06
N MET A 177 15.23 -9.26 -8.53
CA MET A 177 16.63 -9.10 -8.98
C MET A 177 17.47 -10.34 -8.68
N GLU A 178 17.30 -10.94 -7.50
CA GLU A 178 18.02 -12.17 -7.14
C GLU A 178 17.61 -13.38 -7.98
N GLY A 179 16.33 -13.46 -8.38
CA GLY A 179 15.86 -14.47 -9.32
C GLY A 179 16.50 -14.32 -10.70
N ASN A 180 16.61 -13.08 -11.18
CA ASN A 180 17.19 -12.77 -12.48
C ASN A 180 18.71 -12.97 -12.54
N ALA A 181 19.42 -12.79 -11.41
CA ALA A 181 20.86 -13.01 -11.34
C ALA A 181 21.27 -14.50 -11.30
N ARG A 182 20.32 -15.42 -11.10
CA ARG A 182 20.56 -16.88 -11.02
C ARG A 182 20.15 -17.66 -12.27
N GLY A 183 19.51 -17.01 -13.24
CA GLY A 183 19.09 -17.60 -14.52
C GLY A 183 20.02 -17.23 -15.65
#